data_AF-A0A7C3WQH1-F1
#
_entry.id   AF-A0A7C3WQH1-F1
#
_cell.length_a   1.000
_cell.length_b   1.000
_cell.length_c   1.000
_cell.angle_alpha   90.00
_cell.angle_beta   90.00
_cell.angle_gamma   90.00
#
_symmetry.space_group_name_H-M   'P 1'
#
loop_
_entity.id
_entity.type
_entity.pdbx_description
1 polymer ?
#
loop_
_entity_poly.entity_id
_entity_poly.type
_entity_poly.pdbx_seq_one_letter_code
_entity_poly.pdbx_strand_id
1 'polypeptide(L)'
;MKILNNLLEARTPPWIYIKGNYLNVMGKERFIILEVNWPCAGIFSLLIYSLIISILMVKLNAPIKRKIIYACLGALGTFFINIFRIYLIVLAILYSTVDLKIFHESIGEVLFIIWIIIYLLAIVKVESFISKRYYFN
;
A
#
# COMPACT_ATOMS: atom_id res chain seq x y z
N MET A 1 7.82 19.98 -5.85
CA MET A 1 7.98 18.85 -6.78
C MET A 1 7.26 19.23 -8.06
N LYS A 2 7.98 19.39 -9.18
CA LYS A 2 7.35 19.78 -10.46
C LYS A 2 7.14 18.49 -11.28
N ILE A 3 5.88 18.19 -11.60
CA ILE A 3 5.53 17.13 -12.55
C ILE A 3 5.63 17.77 -13.93
N LEU A 4 6.49 17.24 -14.78
CA LEU A 4 6.76 17.81 -16.09
C LEU A 4 5.91 17.10 -17.15
N ASN A 5 5.31 17.89 -18.03
CA ASN A 5 4.52 17.39 -19.17
C ASN A 5 5.35 17.32 -20.46
N ASN A 6 6.58 17.87 -20.45
CA ASN A 6 7.51 17.85 -21.56
C ASN A 6 8.96 17.65 -21.06
N LEU A 7 9.75 16.81 -21.73
CA LEU A 7 11.15 16.54 -21.38
C LEU A 7 12.03 17.79 -21.51
N LEU A 8 11.67 18.74 -22.38
CA LEU A 8 12.41 19.99 -22.59
C LEU A 8 12.31 20.95 -21.39
N GLU A 9 11.35 20.73 -20.49
CA GLU A 9 11.17 21.51 -19.27
C GLU A 9 12.09 21.05 -18.12
N ALA A 10 12.73 19.89 -18.27
CA ALA A 10 13.57 19.25 -17.26
C ALA A 10 14.98 19.86 -17.21
N ARG A 11 15.10 21.10 -16.72
CA ARG A 11 16.39 21.82 -16.70
C ARG A 11 17.28 21.54 -15.49
N THR A 12 16.74 21.16 -14.33
CA THR A 12 17.54 20.93 -13.09
C THR A 12 16.90 19.88 -12.17
N PRO A 13 17.66 18.95 -11.57
CA PRO A 13 17.13 17.98 -10.59
C PRO A 13 16.61 18.67 -9.32
N PRO A 14 15.63 18.08 -8.59
CA PRO A 14 14.87 16.87 -8.92
C PRO A 14 13.63 17.13 -9.79
N TRP A 15 13.32 16.23 -10.71
CA TRP A 15 12.12 16.27 -11.54
C TRP A 15 11.56 14.87 -11.82
N ILE A 16 10.28 14.83 -12.17
CA ILE A 16 9.55 13.59 -12.52
C ILE A 16 8.83 13.82 -13.85
N TYR A 17 8.98 12.86 -14.77
CA TYR A 17 8.29 12.83 -16.05
C TYR A 17 7.57 11.49 -16.22
N ILE A 18 6.31 11.54 -16.66
CA ILE A 18 5.45 10.36 -16.80
C ILE A 18 5.24 10.07 -18.28
N LYS A 19 5.50 8.82 -18.70
CA LYS A 19 5.23 8.35 -20.06
C LYS A 19 4.60 6.96 -20.02
N GLY A 20 3.28 6.90 -20.15
CA GLY A 20 2.54 5.64 -20.01
C GLY A 20 2.68 5.06 -18.60
N ASN A 21 3.09 3.80 -18.50
CA ASN A 21 3.40 3.13 -17.23
C ASN A 21 4.82 3.41 -16.70
N TYR A 22 5.63 4.18 -17.43
CA TYR A 22 6.98 4.55 -16.99
C TYR A 22 6.98 5.88 -16.24
N LEU A 23 7.66 5.87 -15.10
CA LEU A 23 7.92 7.04 -14.27
C LEU A 23 9.42 7.32 -14.30
N ASN A 24 9.82 8.32 -15.08
CA ASN A 24 11.20 8.76 -15.20
C ASN A 24 11.48 9.75 -14.07
N VAL A 25 12.36 9.35 -13.15
CA VAL A 25 12.69 10.13 -11.97
C VAL A 25 14.16 10.51 -12.02
N MET A 26 14.42 11.83 -12.03
CA MET A 26 15.75 12.35 -11.79
C MET A 26 15.83 12.80 -10.33
N GLY A 27 16.49 11.98 -9.51
CA GLY A 27 16.84 12.34 -8.13
C GLY A 27 18.02 13.29 -8.07
N LYS A 28 18.47 13.64 -6.86
CA LYS A 28 19.67 14.49 -6.68
C LYS A 28 20.95 13.83 -7.19
N GLU A 29 21.03 12.51 -7.11
CA GLU A 29 22.26 11.76 -7.39
C GLU A 29 22.17 10.83 -8.59
N ARG A 30 20.96 10.43 -9.01
CA ARG A 30 20.77 9.38 -10.02
C ARG A 30 19.46 9.54 -10.79
N PHE A 31 19.51 9.11 -12.06
CA PHE A 31 18.36 8.99 -12.94
C PHE A 31 17.87 7.54 -12.97
N ILE A 32 16.59 7.31 -12.70
CA ILE A 32 15.99 5.98 -12.70
C ILE A 32 14.66 6.00 -13.43
N ILE A 33 14.42 4.96 -14.21
CA ILE A 33 13.15 4.69 -14.87
C ILE A 33 12.45 3.62 -14.04
N LEU A 34 11.30 3.96 -13.46
CA LEU A 34 10.43 3.02 -12.78
C LEU A 34 9.32 2.57 -13.72
N GLU A 35 9.13 1.26 -13.84
CA GLU A 35 7.99 0.69 -14.54
C GLU A 35 6.88 0.34 -13.54
N VAL A 36 5.76 1.06 -13.61
CA VAL A 36 4.62 0.88 -12.71
C VAL A 36 3.64 -0.12 -13.32
N ASN A 37 3.87 -1.40 -13.02
CA ASN A 37 3.00 -2.49 -13.47
C ASN A 37 1.98 -2.92 -12.40
N TRP A 38 1.06 -3.82 -12.75
CA TRP A 38 0.05 -4.38 -11.82
C TRP A 38 0.61 -4.90 -10.48
N PRO A 39 1.81 -5.50 -10.41
CA PRO A 39 2.43 -5.85 -9.12
C PRO A 39 2.69 -4.62 -8.23
N CYS A 40 3.00 -3.46 -8.83
CA CYS A 40 3.15 -2.16 -8.15
C CYS A 40 1.81 -1.56 -7.71
N ALA A 41 0.70 -1.87 -8.38
CA ALA A 41 -0.65 -1.56 -7.91
C ALA A 41 -1.08 -2.47 -6.73
N GLY A 42 -0.35 -3.57 -6.51
CA GLY A 42 -0.53 -4.47 -5.37
C GLY A 42 -1.64 -5.51 -5.57
N ILE A 43 -1.76 -6.05 -6.79
CA ILE A 43 -2.65 -7.18 -7.07
C ILE A 43 -2.37 -8.38 -6.15
N PHE A 44 -1.08 -8.66 -5.87
CA PHE A 44 -0.67 -9.74 -4.99
C PHE A 44 -1.01 -9.47 -3.51
N SER A 45 -0.82 -8.24 -3.03
CA SER A 45 -1.18 -7.88 -1.65
C SER A 45 -2.70 -7.94 -1.44
N LEU A 46 -3.49 -7.54 -2.44
CA LEU A 46 -4.96 -7.68 -2.42
C LEU A 46 -5.41 -9.14 -2.42
N LEU A 47 -4.73 -10.02 -3.17
CA LEU A 47 -5.04 -11.45 -3.19
C LEU A 47 -4.75 -12.10 -1.83
N ILE A 48 -3.56 -11.86 -1.27
CA ILE A 48 -3.17 -12.40 0.04
C ILE A 48 -4.08 -11.84 1.15
N TYR A 49 -4.38 -10.53 1.11
CA TYR A 49 -5.37 -9.91 2.00
C TYR A 49 -6.72 -10.63 1.94
N SER A 50 -7.23 -10.89 0.73
CA SER A 50 -8.53 -11.53 0.52
C SER A 50 -8.55 -12.95 1.11
N LEU A 51 -7.46 -13.71 0.98
CA LEU A 51 -7.32 -15.03 1.59
C LEU A 51 -7.36 -14.95 3.12
N ILE A 52 -6.53 -14.07 3.71
CA ILE A 52 -6.43 -13.90 5.16
C ILE A 52 -7.79 -13.48 5.75
N ILE A 53 -8.43 -12.50 5.13
CA ILE A 53 -9.73 -12.00 5.59
C ILE A 53 -10.83 -13.04 5.41
N SER A 54 -10.84 -13.81 4.33
CA SER A 54 -11.82 -14.88 4.17
C SER A 54 -11.73 -15.89 5.30
N ILE A 55 -10.52 -16.29 5.70
CA ILE A 55 -10.29 -17.19 6.85
C ILE A 55 -10.79 -16.56 8.15
N LEU A 56 -10.47 -15.27 8.39
CA LEU A 56 -10.96 -14.55 9.57
C LEU A 56 -12.49 -14.49 9.62
N MET A 57 -13.13 -14.20 8.50
CA MET A 57 -14.59 -14.07 8.41
C MET A 57 -15.31 -15.40 8.64
N VAL A 58 -14.70 -16.54 8.30
CA VAL A 58 -15.24 -17.86 8.65
C VAL A 58 -15.17 -18.08 10.16
N LYS A 59 -14.06 -17.72 10.82
CA LYS A 59 -13.89 -17.88 12.27
C LYS A 59 -14.72 -16.91 13.10
N LEU A 60 -15.06 -15.74 12.55
CA LEU A 60 -15.75 -14.71 13.30
C LEU A 60 -17.25 -15.00 13.42
N ASN A 61 -17.77 -15.06 14.65
CA ASN A 61 -19.21 -15.18 14.91
C ASN A 61 -19.92 -13.81 14.83
N ALA A 62 -19.92 -13.23 13.63
CA ALA A 62 -20.52 -11.93 13.31
C ALA A 62 -21.59 -12.07 12.22
N PRO A 63 -22.60 -11.18 12.18
CA PRO A 63 -23.55 -11.14 11.08
C PRO A 63 -22.84 -10.77 9.78
N ILE A 64 -23.33 -11.30 8.66
CA ILE A 64 -22.75 -11.14 7.32
C ILE A 64 -22.54 -9.66 6.96
N LYS A 65 -23.46 -8.78 7.35
CA LYS A 65 -23.34 -7.33 7.11
C LYS A 65 -22.03 -6.75 7.69
N ARG A 66 -21.64 -7.12 8.92
CA ARG A 66 -20.37 -6.65 9.51
C ARG A 66 -19.16 -7.25 8.81
N LYS A 67 -19.23 -8.53 8.45
CA LYS A 67 -18.17 -9.22 7.70
C LYS A 67 -17.86 -8.53 6.38
N ILE A 68 -18.90 -8.13 5.64
CA ILE A 68 -18.76 -7.37 4.39
C ILE A 68 -18.11 -6.00 4.65
N ILE A 69 -18.56 -5.28 5.69
CA ILE A 69 -17.96 -3.99 6.06
C ILE A 69 -16.47 -4.15 6.37
N TYR A 70 -16.08 -5.15 7.15
CA TYR A 70 -14.66 -5.44 7.43
C TYR A 70 -13.91 -5.85 6.16
N ALA A 71 -14.49 -6.64 5.27
CA ALA A 71 -13.84 -6.99 4.01
C ALA A 71 -13.58 -5.74 3.13
N CYS A 72 -14.56 -4.83 3.03
CA CYS A 72 -14.42 -3.60 2.26
C CYS A 72 -13.41 -2.62 2.89
N LEU A 73 -13.47 -2.41 4.21
CA LEU A 73 -12.57 -1.48 4.90
C LEU A 73 -11.10 -1.92 4.80
N GLY A 74 -10.82 -3.21 4.98
CA GLY A 74 -9.45 -3.70 4.85
C GLY A 74 -8.96 -3.70 3.40
N ALA A 75 -9.84 -3.89 2.41
CA ALA A 75 -9.48 -3.78 0.99
C ALA A 75 -9.12 -2.34 0.64
N LEU A 76 -9.92 -1.36 1.10
CA LEU A 76 -9.63 0.06 0.96
C LEU A 76 -8.29 0.42 1.62
N GLY A 77 -8.04 -0.03 2.84
CA GLY A 77 -6.76 0.24 3.50
C GLY A 77 -5.57 -0.42 2.79
N THR A 78 -5.72 -1.64 2.28
CA THR A 78 -4.69 -2.30 1.47
C THR A 78 -4.38 -1.50 0.21
N PHE A 79 -5.41 -0.97 -0.46
CA PHE A 79 -5.26 -0.08 -1.60
C PHE A 79 -4.50 1.22 -1.25
N PHE A 80 -4.83 1.87 -0.12
CA PHE A 80 -4.11 3.06 0.34
C PHE A 80 -2.64 2.78 0.67
N ILE A 81 -2.35 1.65 1.32
CA ILE A 81 -0.96 1.24 1.60
C ILE A 81 -0.19 0.98 0.30
N ASN A 82 -0.82 0.38 -0.71
CA ASN A 82 -0.20 0.18 -2.02
C ASN A 82 0.12 1.51 -2.73
N ILE A 83 -0.75 2.53 -2.60
CA ILE A 83 -0.45 3.89 -3.09
C ILE A 83 0.72 4.49 -2.31
N PHE A 84 0.69 4.37 -0.98
CA PHE A 84 1.75 4.89 -0.11
C PHE A 84 3.10 4.25 -0.40
N ARG A 85 3.12 2.95 -0.77
CA ARG A 85 4.32 2.26 -1.23
C ARG A 85 4.98 2.95 -2.42
N ILE A 86 4.21 3.27 -3.47
CA ILE A 86 4.74 3.96 -4.66
C ILE A 86 5.31 5.32 -4.26
N TYR A 87 4.61 6.04 -3.38
CA TYR A 87 5.08 7.32 -2.86
C TYR A 87 6.43 7.20 -2.13
N LEU A 88 6.61 6.20 -1.26
CA LEU A 88 7.89 5.96 -0.58
C LEU A 88 9.02 5.60 -1.55
N ILE A 89 8.75 4.79 -2.56
CA ILE A 89 9.74 4.44 -3.59
C ILE A 89 10.22 5.70 -4.32
N VAL A 90 9.30 6.57 -4.74
CA VAL A 90 9.65 7.83 -5.40
C VAL A 90 10.50 8.73 -4.48
N LEU A 91 10.10 8.87 -3.21
CA LEU A 91 10.89 9.63 -2.23
C LEU A 91 12.30 9.07 -2.04
N ALA A 92 12.44 7.75 -1.97
CA ALA A 92 13.74 7.10 -1.83
C ALA A 92 14.66 7.41 -3.02
N ILE A 93 14.12 7.46 -4.26
CA ILE A 93 14.90 7.84 -5.44
C ILE A 93 15.34 9.30 -5.38
N LEU A 94 14.45 10.19 -4.92
CA LEU A 94 14.70 11.62 -4.92
C LEU A 94 15.75 12.06 -3.90
N TYR A 95 15.77 11.41 -2.72
CA TYR A 95 16.48 11.93 -1.55
C TYR A 95 17.40 10.94 -0.84
N SER A 96 17.34 9.65 -1.17
CA SER A 96 18.09 8.63 -0.43
C SER A 96 19.18 7.98 -1.28
N THR A 97 20.27 7.59 -0.63
CA THR A 97 21.40 6.85 -1.23
C THR A 97 21.26 5.33 -1.08
N VAL A 98 20.19 4.85 -0.42
CA VAL A 98 19.93 3.42 -0.20
C VAL A 98 19.94 2.61 -1.50
N ASP A 99 20.24 1.31 -1.40
CA ASP A 99 20.07 0.39 -2.52
C ASP A 99 18.58 0.31 -2.87
N LEU A 100 18.23 0.92 -4.00
CA LEU A 100 16.85 1.04 -4.44
C LEU A 100 16.26 -0.28 -4.87
N LYS A 101 17.08 -1.25 -5.30
CA LYS A 101 16.57 -2.56 -5.69
C LYS A 101 16.03 -3.27 -4.45
N ILE A 102 16.87 -3.35 -3.41
CA ILE A 102 16.49 -3.95 -2.12
C ILE A 102 15.31 -3.20 -1.52
N PHE A 103 15.36 -1.86 -1.51
CA PHE A 103 14.27 -1.06 -0.97
C PHE A 103 12.94 -1.29 -1.72
N HIS A 104 12.97 -1.28 -3.05
CA HIS A 104 11.79 -1.48 -3.88
C HIS A 104 11.17 -2.87 -3.70
N GLU A 105 12.01 -3.91 -3.64
CA GLU A 105 11.55 -5.29 -3.45
C GLU A 105 10.96 -5.50 -2.04
N SER A 106 11.55 -4.93 -0.99
CA SER A 106 11.13 -5.21 0.39
C SER A 106 10.06 -4.29 0.96
N ILE A 107 10.03 -2.99 0.60
CA ILE A 107 9.18 -2.00 1.29
C ILE A 107 7.70 -2.33 1.21
N GLY A 108 7.26 -2.92 0.09
CA GLY A 108 5.86 -3.30 -0.09
C GLY A 108 5.42 -4.43 0.83
N GLU A 109 6.28 -5.44 1.02
CA GLU A 109 6.00 -6.57 1.89
C GLU A 109 5.94 -6.12 3.35
N VAL A 110 6.91 -5.29 3.77
CA VAL A 110 6.96 -4.75 5.14
C VAL A 110 5.72 -3.92 5.45
N LEU A 111 5.35 -2.98 4.57
CA LEU A 111 4.15 -2.16 4.76
C LEU A 111 2.88 -3.00 4.83
N PHE A 112 2.77 -4.02 3.96
CA PHE A 112 1.63 -4.92 3.95
C PHE A 112 1.52 -5.75 5.24
N ILE A 113 2.63 -6.31 5.73
CA ILE A 113 2.68 -7.08 6.97
C ILE A 113 2.28 -6.21 8.18
N ILE A 114 2.81 -4.99 8.27
CA ILE A 114 2.46 -4.05 9.32
C ILE A 114 0.95 -3.74 9.27
N TRP A 115 0.45 -3.41 8.08
CA TRP A 115 -0.96 -3.10 7.86
C TRP A 115 -1.89 -4.25 8.24
N ILE A 116 -1.63 -5.47 7.74
CA ILE A 116 -2.51 -6.61 7.97
C ILE A 116 -2.53 -6.98 9.46
N ILE A 117 -1.40 -6.92 10.17
CA ILE A 117 -1.35 -7.19 11.61
C ILE A 117 -2.21 -6.16 12.36
N ILE A 118 -2.02 -4.87 12.09
CA ILE A 118 -2.81 -3.80 12.72
C ILE A 118 -4.30 -4.00 12.43
N TYR A 119 -4.63 -4.35 11.20
CA TYR A 119 -6.01 -4.52 10.78
C TYR A 119 -6.70 -5.72 11.45
N LEU A 120 -6.02 -6.86 11.53
CA LEU A 120 -6.52 -8.05 12.22
C LEU A 120 -6.74 -7.77 13.71
N LEU A 121 -5.78 -7.11 14.37
CA LEU A 121 -5.91 -6.72 15.76
C LEU A 121 -7.08 -5.75 15.98
N ALA A 122 -7.29 -4.81 15.05
CA ALA A 122 -8.40 -3.88 15.11
C ALA A 122 -9.76 -4.61 15.05
N ILE A 123 -9.94 -5.56 14.12
CA ILE A 123 -11.17 -6.35 14.02
C ILE A 123 -11.41 -7.14 15.32
N VAL A 124 -10.40 -7.85 15.81
CA VAL A 124 -10.52 -8.65 17.04
C VAL A 124 -10.90 -7.75 18.23
N LYS A 125 -10.27 -6.58 18.36
CA LYS A 125 -10.57 -5.63 19.43
C LYS A 125 -12.00 -5.10 19.32
N VAL A 126 -12.44 -4.68 18.13
CA VAL A 126 -13.81 -4.19 17.89
C VAL A 126 -14.83 -5.27 18.22
N GLU A 127 -14.64 -6.49 17.75
CA GLU A 127 -15.58 -7.59 18.00
C GLU A 127 -15.61 -7.99 19.47
N SER A 128 -14.45 -8.03 20.14
CA SER A 128 -14.40 -8.28 21.60
C SER A 128 -15.17 -7.23 22.40
N PHE A 129 -15.11 -5.96 21.98
CA PHE A 129 -15.83 -4.86 22.63
C PHE A 129 -17.34 -4.97 22.39
N ILE A 130 -17.74 -5.29 21.16
CA ILE A 130 -19.14 -5.51 20.79
C ILE A 130 -19.71 -6.70 21.57
N SER A 131 -19.02 -7.84 21.61
CA SER A 131 -19.46 -9.02 22.35
C SER A 131 -19.67 -8.74 23.83
N LYS A 132 -18.74 -8.04 24.50
CA LYS A 132 -18.93 -7.63 25.91
C LYS A 132 -20.21 -6.83 26.10
N ARG A 133 -20.52 -5.88 25.19
CA ARG A 133 -21.72 -5.05 25.31
C ARG A 133 -23.03 -5.84 25.16
N TYR A 134 -23.03 -6.96 24.45
CA TYR A 134 -24.20 -7.85 24.37
C TYR A 134 -24.41 -8.69 25.64
N TYR A 135 -23.39 -8.94 26.44
CA TYR A 135 -23.52 -9.71 27.70
C TYR A 135 -23.93 -8.84 28.90
N PHE A 136 -23.76 -7.51 28.83
CA PHE A 136 -24.06 -6.57 29.91
C PHE A 136 -25.34 -5.74 29.69
N ASN A 137 -26.09 -6.00 28.62
CA ASN A 137 -27.44 -5.48 28.36
C ASN A 137 -28.43 -6.63 28.34
#